data_AF-A0A496N7N7-F1
#
_entry.id   AF-A0A496N7N7-F1
#
_cell.length_a   1.000
_cell.length_b   1.000
_cell.length_c   1.000
_cell.angle_alpha   90.00
_cell.angle_beta   90.00
_cell.angle_gamma   90.00
#
_symmetry.space_group_name_H-M   'P 1'
#
loop_
_entity.id
_entity.type
_entity.pdbx_description
1 polymer ?
#
loop_
_entity_poly.entity_id
_entity_poly.type
_entity_poly.pdbx_seq_one_letter_code
_entity_poly.pdbx_strand_id
1 'polypeptide(L)' 'MPDIKLFAGNATPELAKRISERLFTSLGNATVGRFSDGEVQVQINENVRGSDVFIIQSTCAPTNDN' A
#
# COMPACT_ATOMS: atom_id res chain seq x y z
N MET A 1 -18.72 -1.13 -12.76
CA MET A 1 -17.92 -0.17 -11.98
C MET A 1 -16.54 -0.78 -11.82
N PRO A 2 -15.44 -0.06 -12.06
CA PRO A 2 -14.10 -0.58 -11.80
C PRO A 2 -13.97 -0.98 -10.34
N ASP A 3 -13.27 -2.09 -10.09
CA ASP A 3 -13.00 -2.61 -8.75
C ASP A 3 -11.95 -1.72 -8.07
N ILE A 4 -12.23 -1.26 -6.84
CA ILE A 4 -11.32 -0.36 -6.09
C ILE A 4 -10.32 -1.21 -5.30
N LYS A 5 -9.03 -0.95 -5.49
CA LYS A 5 -7.93 -1.60 -4.77
C LYS A 5 -7.18 -0.58 -3.92
N LEU A 6 -6.95 -0.91 -2.65
CA LEU A 6 -6.21 -0.06 -1.72
C LEU A 6 -4.93 -0.76 -1.29
N PHE A 7 -3.78 -0.11 -1.45
CA PHE A 7 -2.51 -0.60 -0.95
C PHE A 7 -1.93 0.38 0.07
N ALA A 8 -1.11 -0.13 0.99
CA ALA A 8 -0.44 0.66 2.01
C ALA A 8 1.07 0.50 1.86
N GLY A 9 1.79 1.62 1.96
CA GLY A 9 3.23 1.58 2.19
C GLY A 9 3.55 1.39 3.68
N ASN A 10 4.82 1.54 4.02
CA ASN A 10 5.33 1.28 5.38
C ASN A 10 5.17 2.44 6.37
N ALA A 11 4.85 3.65 5.90
CA ALA A 11 4.86 4.84 6.76
C ALA A 11 3.65 4.90 7.70
N THR A 12 2.47 4.53 7.20
CA THR A 12 1.20 4.65 7.95
C THR A 12 0.26 3.47 7.73
N PRO A 13 0.65 2.23 8.08
CA PRO A 13 -0.19 1.04 7.88
C PRO A 13 -1.49 1.07 8.70
N GLU A 14 -1.46 1.65 9.91
CA GLU A 14 -2.65 1.75 10.75
C GLU A 14 -3.70 2.69 10.15
N LEU A 15 -3.27 3.83 9.59
CA LEU A 15 -4.17 4.75 8.89
C LEU A 15 -4.80 4.08 7.68
N ALA A 16 -3.99 3.36 6.90
CA ALA A 16 -4.49 2.65 5.73
C ALA A 16 -5.56 1.62 6.09
N LYS A 17 -5.37 0.88 7.20
CA LYS A 17 -6.37 -0.05 7.73
C LYS A 17 -7.66 0.65 8.15
N ARG A 18 -7.58 1.78 8.85
CA ARG A 18 -8.78 2.56 9.23
C ARG A 18 -9.54 3.09 8.01
N ILE A 19 -8.82 3.50 6.96
CA ILE A 19 -9.42 3.93 5.70
C ILE A 19 -10.13 2.76 5.00
N SER A 20 -9.48 1.58 4.91
CA SER A 20 -10.10 0.41 4.29
C SER A 20 -11.36 -0.05 5.04
N GLU A 21 -11.32 -0.04 6.37
CA GLU A 21 -12.49 -0.32 7.23
C GLU A 21 -13.64 0.68 6.97
N ARG A 22 -13.34 1.98 6.83
CA ARG A 22 -14.34 3.02 6.53
C ARG A 22 -14.97 2.87 5.15
N LEU A 23 -14.22 2.34 4.19
CA LEU A 23 -14.64 2.08 2.82
C LEU A 23 -15.26 0.68 2.64
N PHE A 24 -15.41 -0.10 3.71
CA PHE A 24 -15.91 -1.47 3.70
C PHE A 24 -15.16 -2.38 2.72
N THR A 25 -13.84 -2.24 2.68
CA THR A 25 -12.94 -3.00 1.80
C THR A 25 -11.69 -3.43 2.56
N SER A 26 -10.90 -4.32 1.96
CA SER A 26 -9.63 -4.80 2.50
C SER A 26 -8.44 -4.12 1.83
N LEU A 27 -7.35 -3.98 2.57
CA LEU A 27 -6.06 -3.68 1.94
C LEU A 27 -5.67 -4.85 1.04
N GLY A 28 -5.16 -4.51 -0.14
CA GLY A 28 -4.62 -5.45 -1.09
C GLY A 28 -3.33 -6.09 -0.58
N ASN A 29 -3.08 -7.31 -1.03
CA ASN A 29 -1.91 -8.08 -0.70
C ASN A 29 -0.69 -7.55 -1.48
N ALA A 30 0.17 -6.82 -0.77
CA ALA A 30 1.44 -6.36 -1.26
C ALA A 30 2.54 -6.57 -0.23
N THR A 31 3.69 -7.06 -0.69
CA THR A 31 4.92 -7.10 0.09
C THR A 31 5.67 -5.79 -0.15
N VAL A 32 5.87 -4.99 0.89
CA VAL A 32 6.64 -3.74 0.85
C VAL A 32 7.74 -3.83 1.90
N GLY A 33 8.99 -3.88 1.46
CA GLY A 33 10.13 -4.11 2.35
C GLY A 33 11.42 -3.56 1.78
N ARG A 34 12.54 -4.07 2.29
CA ARG A 34 13.87 -3.74 1.79
C ARG A 34 14.69 -5.00 1.62
N PHE A 35 15.55 -4.99 0.61
CA PHE A 35 16.63 -5.94 0.49
C PHE A 35 17.73 -5.65 1.51
N SER A 36 18.65 -6.61 1.68
CA SER A 36 19.75 -6.50 2.63
C SER A 36 20.74 -5.36 2.33
N ASP A 37 20.77 -4.87 1.09
CA ASP A 37 21.57 -3.72 0.64
C ASP A 37 20.85 -2.38 0.84
N GLY A 38 19.60 -2.38 1.32
CA GLY A 38 18.80 -1.19 1.58
C GLY A 38 17.91 -0.76 0.42
N GLU A 39 17.95 -1.44 -0.73
CA GLU A 39 17.04 -1.14 -1.84
C GLU A 39 15.59 -1.48 -1.48
N VAL A 40 14.65 -0.64 -1.92
CA VAL A 40 13.23 -0.82 -1.67
C VAL A 40 12.68 -1.93 -2.56
N GLN A 41 12.03 -2.92 -1.94
CA GLN A 41 11.36 -4.01 -2.63
C GLN A 41 9.84 -3.85 -2.52
N VAL A 42 9.16 -3.87 -3.66
CA VAL A 42 7.69 -3.87 -3.72
C VAL A 42 7.21 -5.01 -4.62
N GLN A 43 6.29 -5.83 -4.13
CA GLN A 43 5.65 -6.88 -4.89
C GLN A 43 4.14 -6.89 -4.62
N ILE A 44 3.34 -6.75 -5.68
CA ILE A 44 1.88 -6.92 -5.60
C ILE A 44 1.55 -8.39 -5.81
N ASN A 45 0.88 -9.00 -4.85
CA ASN A 45 0.59 -10.44 -4.82
C ASN A 45 -0.83 -10.78 -5.32
N GLU A 46 -1.47 -9.85 -6.03
CA GLU A 46 -2.81 -10.02 -6.60
C GLU A 46 -2.94 -9.33 -7.97
N ASN A 47 -4.00 -9.68 -8.71
CA ASN A 47 -4.27 -9.05 -10.00
C ASN A 47 -4.94 -7.68 -9.80
N VAL A 48 -4.34 -6.64 -10.38
CA VAL A 48 -4.81 -5.24 -10.32
C VAL A 48 -5.20 -4.68 -11.69
N ARG A 49 -5.23 -5.51 -12.75
CA ARG A 49 -5.50 -5.04 -14.12
C ARG A 49 -6.95 -4.57 -14.24
N GLY A 50 -7.13 -3.30 -14.63
CA GLY A 50 -8.45 -2.69 -14.83
C GLY A 50 -9.13 -2.25 -13.53
N SER A 51 -8.43 -2.32 -12.40
CA SER A 51 -8.87 -1.78 -11.11
C SER A 51 -8.46 -0.32 -10.96
N ASP A 52 -9.25 0.42 -10.17
CA ASP A 52 -8.87 1.77 -9.70
C ASP A 52 -8.03 1.61 -8.42
N VAL A 53 -6.74 1.94 -8.53
CA VAL A 53 -5.74 1.66 -7.49
C VAL A 53 -5.42 2.93 -6.69
N PHE A 54 -5.52 2.83 -5.37
CA PHE A 54 -5.15 3.89 -4.43
C PHE A 54 -4.02 3.42 -3.52
N ILE A 55 -2.96 4.22 -3.42
CA ILE A 55 -1.79 3.95 -2.56
C ILE A 55 -1.83 4.92 -1.39
N ILE A 56 -1.87 4.38 -0.17
CA ILE A 56 -1.85 5.14 1.06
C ILE A 56 -0.43 5.09 1.62
N GLN A 57 0.28 6.19 1.45
CA GLN A 57 1.62 6.35 1.97
C GLN A 57 1.85 7.80 2.39
N SER A 58 2.26 7.99 3.64
CA SER A 58 2.65 9.30 4.14
C SER A 58 4.14 9.49 3.94
N THR A 59 4.56 10.65 3.45
CA THR A 59 5.98 11.00 3.29
C THR A 59 6.60 11.59 4.56
N CYS A 60 6.16 11.10 5.73
CA CYS A 60 6.70 11.50 7.02
C CYS A 60 8.14 10.98 7.21
N ALA A 61 8.84 11.49 8.21
CA ALA A 61 10.22 11.06 8.46
C ALA A 61 10.30 9.54 8.73
N PRO A 62 11.23 8.79 8.09
CA PRO A 62 12.21 9.24 7.10
C PRO A 62 11.61 9.44 5.69
N THR A 63 11.59 10.69 5.19
CA THR A 63 10.84 11.07 3.98
C THR A 63 11.35 10.43 2.68
N ASN A 64 12.66 10.18 2.55
CA ASN A 64 13.20 9.53 1.35
C ASN A 64 12.88 8.04 1.27
N ASP A 65 12.52 7.48 2.40
CA ASP A 65 12.42 6.06 2.68
C ASP A 65 10.95 5.59 2.73
N ASN A 66 10.03 6.57 2.81
CA ASN A 66 8.59 6.43 2.96
C ASN A 66 7.87 6.90 1.70
#